data_AF-A0A4P8XTG0-F1
#
_entry.id   AF-A0A4P8XTG0-F1
#
_cell.length_a   1.000
_cell.length_b   1.000
_cell.length_c   1.000
_cell.angle_alpha   90.00
_cell.angle_beta   90.00
_cell.angle_gamma   90.00
#
_symmetry.space_group_name_H-M   'P 1'
#
loop_
_entity.id
_entity.type
_entity.pdbx_description
1 polymer ?
#
loop_
_entity_poly.entity_id
_entity_poly.type
_entity_poly.pdbx_seq_one_letter_code
_entity_poly.pdbx_strand_id
1 'polypeptide(L)'
;MENRPPQGNAIITAEFAPDVGESGTARYFSLELKDGDVDLINLSAYQSEAERGGFRRCMYAYIEYLKAFHLSTQADEKEFISDLKSRFTSARDEFIKKYPNCHGRIPEAVACLRIGFDFYIDFMEENFMLNPISSDKLRQEFLEYLYSQAAEQCNSITNDKPTHIFIKKLYSLIESGQVYVMKRGELYEPTGGAFIGWEDEDYYLLNCDSALKAVKRLCDEEGTRFTITLRGLMRALAEEDLIDTFGNQNTFPIRIGDKSKRVMWLRKSKSDKICY
;
A
#
# COMPACT_ATOMS: atom_id res chain seq x y z
N MET A 1 26.11 -6.14 -0.29
CA MET A 1 25.74 -4.80 0.22
C MET A 1 25.62 -4.93 1.73
N GLU A 2 26.37 -4.11 2.46
CA GLU A 2 26.21 -3.99 3.91
C GLU A 2 24.76 -3.59 4.20
N ASN A 3 24.07 -4.34 5.06
CA ASN A 3 22.67 -4.10 5.35
C ASN A 3 22.61 -2.77 6.14
N ARG A 4 21.99 -1.73 5.58
CA ARG A 4 21.73 -0.47 6.28
C ARG A 4 20.29 -0.49 6.77
N PRO A 5 20.02 -1.00 7.98
CA PRO A 5 18.68 -0.98 8.53
C PRO A 5 18.20 0.47 8.67
N PRO A 6 16.88 0.73 8.63
CA PRO A 6 16.34 2.05 8.92
C PRO A 6 16.87 2.56 10.27
N GLN A 7 17.36 3.81 10.30
CA GLN A 7 17.97 4.41 11.50
C GLN A 7 17.07 5.46 12.17
N GLY A 8 15.85 5.64 11.68
CA GLY A 8 14.91 6.61 12.22
C GLY A 8 13.65 6.70 11.37
N ASN A 9 12.69 7.48 11.87
CA ASN A 9 11.45 7.80 11.18
C ASN A 9 11.56 9.21 10.59
N ALA A 10 11.22 9.35 9.32
CA ALA A 10 11.09 10.65 8.67
C ALA A 10 9.60 11.03 8.64
N ILE A 11 9.29 12.23 9.13
CA ILE A 11 7.96 12.82 9.02
C ILE A 11 8.01 13.83 7.88
N ILE A 12 7.11 13.69 6.92
CA ILE A 12 7.02 14.53 5.74
C ILE A 12 5.61 15.11 5.69
N THR A 13 5.50 16.39 5.36
CA THR A 13 4.23 17.04 5.06
C THR A 13 4.21 17.37 3.57
N ALA A 14 3.08 17.12 2.91
CA ALA A 14 2.89 17.38 1.49
C ALA A 14 1.42 17.66 1.22
N GLU A 15 1.13 18.47 0.20
CA GLU A 15 -0.24 18.72 -0.27
C GLU A 15 -0.84 17.51 -0.98
N PHE A 16 0.01 16.68 -1.58
CA PHE A 16 -0.37 15.49 -2.32
C PHE A 16 0.46 14.30 -1.87
N ALA A 17 -0.18 13.12 -1.83
CA ALA A 17 0.52 11.87 -1.59
C ALA A 17 1.58 11.63 -2.68
N PRO A 18 2.75 11.06 -2.34
CA PRO A 18 3.77 10.75 -3.35
C PRO A 18 3.26 9.69 -4.34
N ASP A 19 3.33 9.99 -5.64
CA ASP A 19 3.07 9.01 -6.71
C ASP A 19 4.28 8.10 -6.91
N VAL A 20 4.34 7.03 -6.11
CA VAL A 20 5.48 6.08 -6.06
C VAL A 20 5.06 4.63 -6.30
N GLY A 21 3.79 4.41 -6.69
CA GLY A 21 3.17 3.10 -6.89
C GLY A 21 3.11 2.23 -5.63
N GLU A 22 2.53 1.03 -5.75
CA GLU A 22 2.26 0.10 -4.65
C GLU A 22 3.43 -0.09 -3.65
N SER A 23 4.64 -0.36 -4.17
CA SER A 23 5.82 -0.60 -3.32
C SER A 23 6.25 0.65 -2.54
N GLY A 24 5.99 1.83 -3.08
CA GLY A 24 6.25 3.11 -2.42
C GLY A 24 5.13 3.49 -1.45
N THR A 25 3.86 3.34 -1.84
CA THR A 25 2.68 3.58 -0.99
C THR A 25 2.73 2.74 0.28
N ALA A 26 3.27 1.52 0.20
CA ALA A 26 3.47 0.65 1.35
C ALA A 26 4.63 1.04 2.29
N ARG A 27 5.44 2.07 1.98
CA ARG A 27 6.63 2.45 2.76
C ARG A 27 6.43 3.66 3.67
N TYR A 28 5.36 4.40 3.50
CA TYR A 28 4.97 5.47 4.42
C TYR A 28 3.69 5.07 5.14
N PHE A 29 3.40 5.70 6.27
CA PHE A 29 2.09 5.64 6.91
C PHE A 29 1.45 7.01 6.69
N SER A 30 0.35 7.05 5.93
CA SER A 30 -0.29 8.33 5.57
C SER A 30 -1.26 8.76 6.65
N LEU A 31 -1.28 10.06 6.93
CA LEU A 31 -2.34 10.69 7.71
C LEU A 31 -2.84 11.89 6.90
N GLU A 32 -4.08 11.82 6.44
CA GLU A 32 -4.72 12.94 5.75
C GLU A 32 -5.28 13.92 6.78
N LEU A 33 -4.97 15.21 6.60
CA LEU A 33 -5.46 16.29 7.45
C LEU A 33 -6.40 17.18 6.62
N LYS A 34 -7.55 17.49 7.21
CA LYS A 34 -8.55 18.41 6.65
C LYS A 34 -8.56 19.73 7.41
N ASP A 35 -9.19 20.72 6.79
CA ASP A 35 -9.45 22.01 7.44
C ASP A 35 -10.25 21.79 8.73
N GLY A 36 -9.68 22.24 9.85
CA GLY A 36 -10.28 22.12 11.17
C GLY A 36 -9.83 20.90 11.99
N ASP A 37 -9.08 19.96 11.42
CA ASP A 37 -8.56 18.80 12.17
C ASP A 37 -7.48 19.19 13.19
N VAL A 38 -6.79 20.31 12.94
CA VAL A 38 -5.71 20.80 13.79
C VAL A 38 -6.15 22.07 14.52
N ASP A 39 -6.10 22.02 15.85
CA ASP A 39 -6.24 23.21 16.68
C ASP A 39 -5.00 24.11 16.54
N LEU A 40 -5.12 25.16 15.73
CA LEU A 40 -4.04 26.09 15.43
C LEU A 40 -3.58 26.89 16.66
N ILE A 41 -4.45 27.10 17.64
CA ILE A 41 -4.11 27.82 18.88
C ILE A 41 -3.16 26.94 19.70
N ASN A 42 -3.56 25.69 19.92
CA ASN A 42 -2.73 24.73 20.65
C ASN A 42 -1.44 24.39 19.90
N LEU A 43 -1.50 24.23 18.57
CA LEU A 43 -0.31 24.02 17.74
C LEU A 43 0.71 25.15 17.92
N SER A 44 0.26 26.40 17.90
CA SER A 44 1.13 27.56 18.08
C SER A 44 1.80 27.57 19.46
N ALA A 45 1.08 27.17 20.52
CA ALA A 45 1.66 27.03 21.85
C ALA A 45 2.75 25.94 21.89
N TYR A 46 2.50 24.78 21.28
CA TYR A 46 3.48 23.70 21.18
C TYR A 46 4.71 24.07 20.34
N GLN A 47 4.54 24.86 19.27
CA GLN A 47 5.65 25.39 18.49
C GLN A 47 6.54 26.31 19.32
N SER A 48 5.96 27.18 20.15
CA SER A 48 6.74 28.02 21.07
C SER A 48 7.53 27.18 22.10
N GLU A 49 6.93 26.12 22.64
CA GLU A 49 7.64 25.19 23.53
C GLU A 49 8.75 24.42 22.81
N ALA A 50 8.56 24.06 21.53
CA ALA A 50 9.60 23.47 20.71
C ALA A 50 10.81 24.40 20.57
N GLU A 51 10.60 25.68 20.25
CA GLU A 51 11.64 26.70 20.14
C GLU A 51 12.43 26.90 21.45
N ARG A 52 11.72 26.86 22.59
CA ARG A 52 12.33 26.93 23.93
C ARG A 52 13.05 25.64 24.34
N GLY A 53 13.00 24.62 23.49
CA GLY A 53 13.63 23.33 23.71
C GLY A 53 12.88 22.44 24.70
N GLY A 54 11.57 22.59 24.84
CA GLY A 54 10.72 21.68 25.62
C GLY A 54 10.82 20.25 25.09
N PHE A 55 10.60 20.05 23.79
CA PHE A 55 10.61 18.71 23.19
C PHE A 55 11.98 18.04 23.18
N ARG A 56 13.09 18.79 23.04
CA ARG A 56 14.44 18.20 23.20
C ARG A 56 14.68 17.69 24.62
N ARG A 57 14.18 18.39 25.65
CA ARG A 57 14.29 17.97 27.05
C ARG A 57 13.42 16.75 27.31
N CYS A 58 12.21 16.73 26.76
CA CYS A 58 11.32 15.57 26.82
C CYS A 58 11.97 14.33 26.17
N MET A 59 12.49 14.46 24.95
CA MET A 59 13.18 13.37 24.26
C MET A 59 14.41 12.88 25.03
N TYR A 60 15.21 13.79 25.60
CA TYR A 60 16.33 13.42 26.47
C TYR A 60 15.86 12.60 27.68
N ALA A 61 14.81 13.06 28.38
CA ALA A 61 14.24 12.35 29.52
C ALA A 61 13.70 10.97 29.12
N TYR A 62 13.05 10.85 27.96
CA TYR A 62 12.58 9.57 27.42
C TYR A 62 13.74 8.60 27.15
N ILE A 63 14.85 9.08 26.57
CA ILE A 63 16.05 8.26 26.33
C ILE A 63 16.69 7.82 27.66
N GLU A 64 16.81 8.72 28.64
CA GLU A 64 17.34 8.38 29.96
C GLU A 64 16.44 7.38 30.70
N TYR A 65 15.11 7.50 30.57
CA TYR A 65 14.14 6.52 31.04
C TYR A 65 14.39 5.13 30.42
N LEU A 66 14.46 5.04 29.08
CA LEU A 66 14.74 3.77 28.41
C LEU A 66 16.06 3.15 28.89
N LYS A 67 17.08 3.98 29.07
CA LYS A 67 18.39 3.54 29.54
C LYS A 67 18.31 2.98 30.96
N ALA A 68 17.64 3.69 31.87
CA ALA A 68 17.53 3.30 33.27
C ALA A 68 16.69 2.03 33.46
N PHE A 69 15.59 1.89 32.72
CA PHE A 69 14.63 0.81 32.94
C PHE A 69 14.87 -0.44 32.06
N HIS A 70 15.47 -0.27 30.88
CA HIS A 70 15.60 -1.37 29.92
C HIS A 70 17.03 -1.70 29.50
N LEU A 71 17.99 -0.79 29.72
CA LEU A 71 19.36 -0.93 29.22
C LEU A 71 20.42 -0.75 30.32
N SER A 72 20.03 -0.92 31.60
CA SER A 72 20.92 -0.76 32.75
C SER A 72 22.01 -1.83 32.80
N THR A 73 21.67 -3.05 32.38
CA THR A 73 22.61 -4.17 32.29
C THR A 73 22.45 -4.91 30.96
N GLN A 74 23.45 -5.74 30.62
CA GLN A 74 23.37 -6.64 29.46
C GLN A 74 22.26 -7.69 29.59
N ALA A 75 21.82 -8.02 30.82
CA ALA A 75 20.70 -8.93 31.03
C ALA A 75 19.39 -8.24 30.68
N ASP A 76 19.18 -7.02 31.19
CA ASP A 76 18.00 -6.19 30.92
C ASP A 76 17.86 -5.93 29.42
N GLU A 77 18.97 -5.58 28.73
CA GLU A 77 18.95 -5.36 27.28
C GLU A 77 18.49 -6.60 26.50
N LYS A 78 18.95 -7.79 26.89
CA LYS A 78 18.55 -9.05 26.23
C LYS A 78 17.07 -9.36 26.46
N GLU A 79 16.59 -9.16 27.69
CA GLU A 79 15.18 -9.32 28.02
C GLU A 79 14.32 -8.33 27.23
N PHE A 80 14.73 -7.06 27.19
CA PHE A 80 14.08 -6.00 26.44
C PHE A 80 13.98 -6.32 24.95
N ILE A 81 15.07 -6.77 24.32
CA ILE A 81 15.06 -7.19 22.90
C ILE A 81 14.11 -8.38 22.69
N SER A 82 14.03 -9.31 23.64
CA SER A 82 13.12 -10.46 23.56
C SER A 82 11.66 -10.02 23.67
N ASP A 83 11.35 -9.12 24.62
CA ASP A 83 10.03 -8.54 24.80
C ASP A 83 9.57 -7.76 23.57
N LEU A 84 10.43 -6.88 23.01
CA LEU A 84 10.14 -6.15 21.79
C LEU A 84 9.79 -7.06 20.61
N LYS A 85 10.53 -8.18 20.43
CA LYS A 85 10.22 -9.18 19.39
C LYS A 85 8.86 -9.84 19.62
N SER A 86 8.55 -10.16 20.87
CA SER A 86 7.27 -10.75 21.26
C SER A 86 6.11 -9.78 21.00
N ARG A 87 6.20 -8.54 21.49
CA ARG A 87 5.21 -7.48 21.26
C ARG A 87 5.02 -7.20 19.77
N PHE A 88 6.10 -7.12 19.01
CA PHE A 88 6.03 -6.89 17.56
C PHE A 88 5.26 -8.01 16.85
N THR A 89 5.61 -9.25 17.14
CA THR A 89 4.94 -10.42 16.55
C THR A 89 3.46 -10.43 16.93
N SER A 90 3.15 -10.23 18.22
CA SER A 90 1.78 -10.20 18.71
C SER A 90 0.94 -9.09 18.07
N ALA A 91 1.43 -7.85 18.06
CA ALA A 91 0.72 -6.70 17.49
C ALA A 91 0.50 -6.85 15.98
N ARG A 92 1.52 -7.36 15.27
CA ARG A 92 1.44 -7.62 13.82
C ARG A 92 0.40 -8.69 13.51
N ASP A 93 0.44 -9.81 14.23
CA ASP A 93 -0.43 -10.96 13.99
C ASP A 93 -1.89 -10.63 14.37
N GLU A 94 -2.11 -9.82 15.41
CA GLU A 94 -3.43 -9.28 15.77
C GLU A 94 -4.03 -8.44 14.64
N PHE A 95 -3.23 -7.54 14.05
CA PHE A 95 -3.68 -6.73 12.92
C PHE A 95 -3.98 -7.59 11.68
N ILE A 96 -3.10 -8.53 11.32
CA ILE A 96 -3.29 -9.45 10.19
C ILE A 96 -4.57 -10.27 10.35
N LYS A 97 -4.88 -10.72 11.57
CA LYS A 97 -6.11 -11.45 11.86
C LYS A 97 -7.36 -10.62 11.60
N LYS A 98 -7.32 -9.32 11.90
CA LYS A 98 -8.46 -8.40 11.69
C LYS A 98 -8.58 -7.96 10.24
N TYR A 99 -7.47 -7.73 9.56
CA TYR A 99 -7.40 -7.26 8.18
C TYR A 99 -6.58 -8.22 7.31
N PRO A 100 -7.15 -9.39 6.95
CA PRO A 100 -6.48 -10.31 6.05
C PRO A 100 -6.29 -9.64 4.69
N ASN A 101 -5.17 -9.93 4.02
CA ASN A 101 -4.81 -9.42 2.68
C ASN A 101 -4.23 -7.99 2.62
N CYS A 102 -3.92 -7.37 3.76
CA CYS A 102 -3.08 -6.16 3.76
C CYS A 102 -1.65 -6.45 3.28
N HIS A 103 -1.06 -5.50 2.56
CA HIS A 103 0.36 -5.58 2.17
C HIS A 103 1.25 -5.65 3.43
N GLY A 104 2.23 -6.56 3.44
CA GLY A 104 2.99 -6.96 4.65
C GLY A 104 3.67 -5.83 5.43
N ARG A 105 3.97 -4.69 4.78
CA ARG A 105 4.53 -3.50 5.45
C ARG A 105 3.55 -2.74 6.35
N ILE A 106 2.24 -2.81 6.09
CA ILE A 106 1.25 -2.13 6.93
C ILE A 106 1.17 -2.75 8.33
N PRO A 107 1.01 -4.09 8.47
CA PRO A 107 1.10 -4.74 9.78
C PRO A 107 2.40 -4.43 10.55
N GLU A 108 3.54 -4.33 9.85
CA GLU A 108 4.83 -3.97 10.48
C GLU A 108 4.82 -2.53 11.00
N ALA A 109 4.33 -1.57 10.21
CA ALA A 109 4.21 -0.18 10.62
C ALA A 109 3.26 -0.02 11.82
N VAL A 110 2.11 -0.70 11.79
CA VAL A 110 1.14 -0.73 12.90
C VAL A 110 1.79 -1.27 14.18
N ALA A 111 2.52 -2.38 14.09
CA ALA A 111 3.21 -2.95 15.24
C ALA A 111 4.26 -1.98 15.84
N CYS A 112 5.09 -1.36 14.99
CA CYS A 112 6.08 -0.37 15.44
C CYS A 112 5.44 0.87 16.09
N LEU A 113 4.38 1.42 15.47
CA LEU A 113 3.69 2.61 16.00
C LEU A 113 2.98 2.32 17.32
N ARG A 114 2.30 1.17 17.43
CA ARG A 114 1.68 0.71 18.68
C ARG A 114 2.70 0.59 19.80
N ILE A 115 3.80 -0.13 19.56
CA ILE A 115 4.85 -0.31 20.55
C ILE A 115 5.44 1.05 20.95
N GLY A 116 5.75 1.92 19.99
CA GLY A 116 6.27 3.25 20.29
C GLY A 116 5.32 4.09 21.15
N PHE A 117 4.02 3.99 20.91
CA PHE A 117 3.01 4.67 21.73
C PHE A 117 2.91 4.06 23.13
N ASP A 118 2.93 2.73 23.25
CA ASP A 118 2.92 2.06 24.55
C ASP A 118 4.08 2.53 25.44
N PHE A 119 5.30 2.58 24.89
CA PHE A 119 6.48 3.09 25.61
C PHE A 119 6.38 4.57 25.98
N TYR A 120 5.75 5.38 25.14
CA TYR A 120 5.50 6.78 25.45
C TYR A 120 4.52 6.94 26.62
N ILE A 121 3.45 6.13 26.66
CA ILE A 121 2.51 6.16 27.78
C ILE A 121 3.18 5.63 29.05
N ASP A 122 3.94 4.54 28.99
CA ASP A 122 4.71 4.01 30.14
C ASP A 122 5.64 5.10 30.71
N PHE A 123 6.36 5.83 29.85
CA PHE A 123 7.20 6.95 30.23
C PHE A 123 6.41 8.08 30.91
N MET A 124 5.22 8.38 30.41
CA MET A 124 4.34 9.42 30.97
C MET A 124 3.77 9.04 32.34
N GLU A 125 3.41 7.77 32.53
CA GLU A 125 2.98 7.24 33.83
C GLU A 125 4.09 7.38 34.86
N GLU A 126 5.31 6.99 34.51
CA GLU A 126 6.45 6.99 35.42
C GLU A 126 6.93 8.41 35.79
N ASN A 127 6.91 9.35 34.84
CA ASN A 127 7.55 10.67 35.01
C ASN A 127 6.58 11.84 35.22
N PHE A 128 5.30 11.69 34.87
CA PHE A 128 4.35 12.82 34.81
C PHE A 128 3.01 12.55 35.52
N MET A 129 2.94 11.52 36.37
CA MET A 129 1.75 11.18 37.17
C MET A 129 0.49 10.96 36.32
N LEU A 130 0.64 10.42 35.11
CA LEU A 130 -0.51 9.98 34.33
C LEU A 130 -1.19 8.81 35.05
N ASN A 131 -2.51 8.89 35.23
CA ASN A 131 -3.28 7.85 35.91
C ASN A 131 -3.44 6.62 35.00
N PRO A 132 -3.21 5.38 35.48
CA PRO A 132 -3.39 4.15 34.73
C PRO A 132 -4.71 4.01 33.96
N ILE A 133 -5.83 4.46 34.54
CA ILE A 133 -7.14 4.42 33.86
C ILE A 133 -7.14 5.32 32.62
N SER A 134 -6.46 6.47 32.69
CA SER A 134 -6.32 7.39 31.56
C SER A 134 -5.36 6.83 30.51
N SER A 135 -4.31 6.14 30.95
CA SER A 135 -3.34 5.49 30.09
C SER A 135 -3.94 4.38 29.24
N ASP A 136 -4.73 3.48 29.84
CA ASP A 136 -5.43 2.40 29.11
C ASP A 136 -6.42 2.96 28.10
N LYS A 137 -7.15 4.02 28.48
CA LYS A 137 -8.05 4.73 27.57
C LYS A 137 -7.29 5.32 26.38
N LEU A 138 -6.16 5.98 26.61
CA LEU A 138 -5.34 6.55 25.54
C LEU A 138 -4.76 5.47 24.62
N ARG A 139 -4.30 4.35 25.18
CA ARG A 139 -3.82 3.19 24.39
C ARG A 139 -4.93 2.63 23.51
N GLN A 140 -6.14 2.50 24.05
CA GLN A 140 -7.29 2.02 23.28
C GLN A 140 -7.70 3.00 22.16
N GLU A 141 -7.85 4.29 22.48
CA GLU A 141 -8.18 5.32 21.50
C GLU A 141 -7.14 5.35 20.38
N PHE A 142 -5.84 5.35 20.73
CA PHE A 142 -4.76 5.29 19.75
C PHE A 142 -4.84 4.05 18.87
N LEU A 143 -5.09 2.87 19.45
CA LEU A 143 -5.19 1.62 18.71
C LEU A 143 -6.36 1.64 17.70
N GLU A 144 -7.51 2.17 18.12
CA GLU A 144 -8.69 2.33 17.27
C GLU A 144 -8.39 3.25 16.07
N TYR A 145 -7.78 4.41 16.32
CA TYR A 145 -7.36 5.32 15.26
C TYR A 145 -6.33 4.69 14.34
N LEU A 146 -5.27 4.08 14.89
CA LEU A 146 -4.22 3.43 14.13
C LEU A 146 -4.79 2.33 13.22
N TYR A 147 -5.73 1.53 13.72
CA TYR A 147 -6.36 0.47 12.95
C TYR A 147 -7.27 1.00 11.85
N SER A 148 -8.00 2.10 12.11
CA SER A 148 -8.83 2.74 11.09
C SER A 148 -7.99 3.27 9.92
N GLN A 149 -6.91 3.99 10.23
CA GLN A 149 -5.99 4.57 9.24
C GLN A 149 -5.24 3.49 8.46
N ALA A 150 -4.77 2.45 9.15
CA ALA A 150 -4.11 1.32 8.48
C ALA A 150 -5.05 0.56 7.54
N ALA A 151 -6.33 0.42 7.88
CA ALA A 151 -7.32 -0.22 7.02
C ALA A 151 -7.60 0.61 5.75
N GLU A 152 -7.75 1.93 5.89
CA GLU A 152 -7.86 2.86 4.76
C GLU A 152 -6.63 2.76 3.84
N GLN A 153 -5.43 2.70 4.43
CA GLN A 153 -4.20 2.56 3.66
C GLN A 153 -4.09 1.21 2.94
N CYS A 154 -4.55 0.11 3.53
CA CYS A 154 -4.61 -1.19 2.83
C CYS A 154 -5.49 -1.13 1.58
N ASN A 155 -6.61 -0.39 1.65
CA ASN A 155 -7.48 -0.16 0.51
C ASN A 155 -6.79 0.70 -0.56
N SER A 156 -6.08 1.76 -0.15
CA SER A 156 -5.33 2.62 -1.07
C SER A 156 -4.25 1.83 -1.82
N ILE A 157 -3.45 1.02 -1.12
CA ILE A 157 -2.41 0.17 -1.75
C ILE A 157 -3.03 -0.81 -2.74
N THR A 158 -4.22 -1.36 -2.42
CA THR A 158 -4.95 -2.25 -3.34
C THR A 158 -5.37 -1.52 -4.62
N ASN A 159 -5.78 -0.26 -4.52
CA ASN A 159 -6.10 0.56 -5.68
C ASN A 159 -4.87 0.95 -6.52
N ASP A 160 -3.70 1.07 -5.89
CA ASP A 160 -2.41 1.34 -6.53
C ASP A 160 -1.76 0.10 -7.17
N LYS A 161 -2.38 -1.08 -7.04
CA LYS A 161 -1.86 -2.30 -7.66
C LYS A 161 -1.75 -2.12 -9.17
N PRO A 162 -0.60 -2.46 -9.78
CA PRO A 162 -0.41 -2.31 -11.22
C PRO A 162 -1.44 -3.06 -12.05
N THR A 163 -1.92 -4.21 -11.57
CA THR A 163 -2.99 -5.01 -12.20
C THR A 163 -4.33 -4.26 -12.21
N HIS A 164 -4.69 -3.63 -11.11
CA HIS A 164 -5.92 -2.84 -10.97
C HIS A 164 -5.86 -1.59 -11.86
N ILE A 165 -4.74 -0.85 -11.82
CA ILE A 165 -4.51 0.30 -12.69
C ILE A 165 -4.61 -0.14 -14.16
N PHE A 166 -3.94 -1.23 -14.53
CA PHE A 166 -3.97 -1.76 -15.89
C PHE A 166 -5.40 -2.08 -16.35
N ILE A 167 -6.18 -2.80 -15.54
CA ILE A 167 -7.56 -3.19 -15.86
C ILE A 167 -8.46 -1.95 -15.99
N LYS A 168 -8.43 -1.03 -15.02
CA LYS A 168 -9.25 0.19 -15.06
C LYS A 168 -8.96 1.04 -16.31
N LYS A 169 -7.68 1.22 -16.64
CA LYS A 169 -7.26 1.97 -17.84
C LYS A 169 -7.61 1.24 -19.13
N LEU A 170 -7.47 -0.08 -19.16
CA LEU A 170 -7.88 -0.90 -20.31
C LEU A 170 -9.38 -0.77 -20.58
N TYR A 171 -10.23 -0.81 -19.56
CA TYR A 171 -11.68 -0.65 -19.71
C TYR A 171 -12.02 0.74 -20.23
N SER A 172 -11.43 1.79 -19.65
CA SER A 172 -11.60 3.16 -20.14
C SER A 172 -11.22 3.31 -21.63
N LEU A 173 -10.14 2.66 -22.07
CA LEU A 173 -9.73 2.64 -23.48
C LEU A 173 -10.74 1.94 -24.40
N ILE A 174 -11.34 0.83 -23.93
CA ILE A 174 -12.34 0.07 -24.68
C ILE A 174 -13.64 0.87 -24.77
N GLU A 175 -14.12 1.42 -23.65
CA GLU A 175 -15.36 2.19 -23.57
C GLU A 175 -15.29 3.49 -24.36
N SER A 176 -14.13 4.15 -24.35
CA SER A 176 -13.89 5.36 -25.16
C SER A 176 -13.65 5.07 -26.65
N GLY A 177 -13.54 3.80 -27.05
CA GLY A 177 -13.28 3.38 -28.43
C GLY A 177 -11.86 3.68 -28.94
N GLN A 178 -10.93 4.08 -28.06
CA GLN A 178 -9.52 4.29 -28.42
C GLN A 178 -8.81 2.98 -28.77
N VAL A 179 -9.25 1.89 -28.14
CA VAL A 179 -8.89 0.52 -28.53
C VAL A 179 -10.17 -0.29 -28.73
N TYR A 180 -10.08 -1.38 -29.47
CA TYR A 180 -11.21 -2.28 -29.63
C TYR A 180 -10.80 -3.74 -29.60
N VAL A 181 -11.74 -4.55 -29.13
CA VAL A 181 -11.72 -6.01 -29.21
C VAL A 181 -12.85 -6.46 -30.12
N MET A 182 -12.67 -7.59 -30.79
CA MET A 182 -13.71 -8.17 -31.66
C MET A 182 -14.28 -9.43 -31.03
N LYS A 183 -15.58 -9.69 -31.22
CA LYS A 183 -16.12 -11.00 -30.88
C LYS A 183 -15.47 -12.10 -31.70
N ARG A 184 -15.20 -13.24 -31.06
CA ARG A 184 -14.67 -14.42 -31.76
C ARG A 184 -15.61 -14.86 -32.89
N GLY A 185 -15.09 -14.91 -34.11
CA GLY A 185 -15.82 -15.36 -35.29
C GLY A 185 -16.48 -14.25 -36.11
N GLU A 186 -16.45 -12.99 -35.65
CA GLU A 186 -16.91 -11.86 -36.45
C GLU A 186 -15.86 -11.39 -37.46
N LEU A 187 -16.34 -10.86 -38.60
CA LEU A 187 -15.50 -10.29 -39.64
C LEU A 187 -14.89 -8.96 -39.16
N TYR A 188 -13.68 -8.66 -39.63
CA TYR A 188 -12.95 -7.45 -39.26
C TYR A 188 -13.75 -6.19 -39.63
N GLU A 189 -14.21 -5.47 -38.62
CA GLU A 189 -14.75 -4.13 -38.77
C GLU A 189 -13.69 -3.13 -38.28
N PRO A 190 -13.11 -2.30 -39.18
CA PRO A 190 -12.20 -1.25 -38.77
C PRO A 190 -13.00 -0.16 -38.04
N THR A 191 -12.92 -0.18 -36.72
CA THR A 191 -13.27 0.98 -35.90
C THR A 191 -12.05 1.90 -35.82
N GLY A 192 -12.24 3.20 -35.56
CA GLY A 192 -11.14 4.19 -35.55
C GLY A 192 -10.06 3.94 -34.48
N GLY A 193 -10.30 3.05 -33.52
CA GLY A 193 -9.36 2.69 -32.46
C GLY A 193 -8.28 1.68 -32.89
N ALA A 194 -7.34 1.39 -31.99
CA ALA A 194 -6.34 0.35 -32.21
C ALA A 194 -6.88 -1.04 -31.85
N PHE A 195 -6.76 -2.01 -32.76
CA PHE A 195 -7.13 -3.39 -32.48
C PHE A 195 -6.19 -4.03 -31.44
N ILE A 196 -6.74 -4.53 -30.33
CA ILE A 196 -5.93 -5.12 -29.24
C ILE A 196 -6.27 -6.58 -28.92
N GLY A 197 -7.32 -7.17 -29.49
CA GLY A 197 -7.64 -8.57 -29.23
C GLY A 197 -9.07 -8.97 -29.56
N TRP A 198 -9.49 -10.09 -28.98
CA TRP A 198 -10.83 -10.62 -29.12
C TRP A 198 -11.54 -10.70 -27.78
N GLU A 199 -12.82 -10.98 -27.81
CA GLU A 199 -13.59 -11.34 -26.64
C GLU A 199 -14.53 -12.51 -26.91
N ASP A 200 -14.86 -13.22 -25.85
CA ASP A 200 -16.00 -14.12 -25.76
C ASP A 200 -16.80 -13.80 -24.48
N GLU A 201 -17.70 -14.69 -24.06
CA GLU A 201 -18.55 -14.47 -22.88
C GLU A 201 -17.73 -14.34 -21.60
N ASP A 202 -16.62 -15.06 -21.48
CA ASP A 202 -15.86 -15.19 -20.23
C ASP A 202 -14.54 -14.39 -20.25
N TYR A 203 -13.95 -14.17 -21.42
CA TYR A 203 -12.59 -13.64 -21.54
C TYR A 203 -12.45 -12.46 -22.50
N TYR A 204 -11.50 -11.58 -22.17
CA TYR A 204 -10.77 -10.78 -23.15
C TYR A 204 -9.48 -11.50 -23.55
N LEU A 205 -9.33 -11.75 -24.85
CA LEU A 205 -8.20 -12.42 -25.49
C LEU A 205 -7.25 -11.40 -26.11
N LEU A 206 -6.36 -10.85 -25.29
CA LEU A 206 -5.61 -9.65 -25.60
C LEU A 206 -4.21 -9.93 -26.13
N ASN A 207 -3.79 -9.16 -27.13
CA ASN A 207 -2.38 -8.96 -27.41
C ASN A 207 -1.80 -8.08 -26.29
N CYS A 208 -1.10 -8.72 -25.34
CA CYS A 208 -0.70 -8.03 -24.11
C CYS A 208 0.31 -6.89 -24.35
N ASP A 209 1.22 -7.01 -25.33
CA ASP A 209 2.10 -5.91 -25.73
C ASP A 209 1.30 -4.68 -26.19
N SER A 210 0.28 -4.90 -27.02
CA SER A 210 -0.56 -3.82 -27.57
C SER A 210 -1.43 -3.18 -26.49
N ALA A 211 -2.04 -4.00 -25.63
CA ALA A 211 -2.84 -3.53 -24.51
C ALA A 211 -1.98 -2.74 -23.50
N LEU A 212 -0.81 -3.25 -23.12
CA LEU A 212 0.11 -2.55 -22.21
C LEU A 212 0.62 -1.24 -22.80
N LYS A 213 0.94 -1.23 -24.10
CA LYS A 213 1.36 0.00 -24.78
C LYS A 213 0.25 1.06 -24.77
N ALA A 214 -0.99 0.68 -25.03
CA ALA A 214 -2.12 1.59 -25.00
C ALA A 214 -2.37 2.15 -23.59
N VAL A 215 -2.34 1.29 -22.56
CA VAL A 215 -2.46 1.73 -21.16
C VAL A 215 -1.34 2.68 -20.75
N LYS A 216 -0.09 2.36 -21.07
CA LYS A 216 1.05 3.26 -20.78
C LYS A 216 0.89 4.63 -21.42
N ARG A 217 0.46 4.64 -22.68
CA ARG A 217 0.21 5.88 -23.42
C ARG A 217 -0.89 6.71 -22.75
N LEU A 218 -2.01 6.09 -22.35
CA LEU A 218 -3.08 6.80 -21.65
C LEU A 218 -2.58 7.41 -20.34
N CYS A 219 -1.82 6.64 -19.54
CA CYS A 219 -1.23 7.15 -18.31
C CYS A 219 -0.32 8.36 -18.56
N ASP A 220 0.56 8.29 -19.56
CA ASP A 220 1.44 9.38 -19.93
C ASP A 220 0.66 10.63 -20.39
N GLU A 221 -0.43 10.44 -21.15
CA GLU A 221 -1.33 11.54 -21.60
C GLU A 221 -2.10 12.19 -20.43
N GLU A 222 -2.40 11.43 -19.37
CA GLU A 222 -3.00 11.92 -18.12
C GLU A 222 -1.96 12.51 -17.13
N GLY A 223 -0.67 12.54 -17.51
CA GLY A 223 0.41 13.05 -16.66
C GLY A 223 0.83 12.09 -15.53
N THR A 224 0.37 10.85 -15.55
CA THR A 224 0.77 9.77 -14.62
C THR A 224 1.83 8.88 -15.27
N ARG A 225 2.54 8.04 -14.49
CA ARG A 225 3.52 7.10 -15.05
C ARG A 225 3.22 5.64 -14.71
N PHE A 226 2.98 4.83 -15.74
CA PHE A 226 2.79 3.39 -15.58
C PHE A 226 4.05 2.59 -15.95
N THR A 227 4.90 2.31 -14.95
CA THR A 227 6.28 1.86 -15.17
C THR A 227 6.49 0.34 -15.22
N ILE A 228 5.44 -0.47 -14.99
CA ILE A 228 5.57 -1.93 -14.95
C ILE A 228 6.05 -2.51 -16.30
N THR A 229 6.89 -3.54 -16.25
CA THR A 229 7.31 -4.29 -17.44
C THR A 229 6.22 -5.28 -17.87
N LEU A 230 6.20 -5.69 -19.13
CA LEU A 230 5.25 -6.71 -19.60
C LEU A 230 5.34 -8.00 -18.77
N ARG A 231 6.57 -8.49 -18.54
CA ARG A 231 6.80 -9.68 -17.73
C ARG A 231 6.30 -9.50 -16.28
N GLY A 232 6.52 -8.32 -15.71
CA GLY A 232 6.03 -7.97 -14.37
C GLY A 232 4.51 -7.99 -14.30
N LEU A 233 3.84 -7.36 -15.27
CA LEU A 233 2.38 -7.32 -15.36
C LEU A 233 1.79 -8.72 -15.53
N MET A 234 2.32 -9.52 -16.47
CA MET A 234 1.85 -10.89 -16.72
C MET A 234 2.01 -11.79 -15.48
N ARG A 235 3.06 -11.58 -14.68
CA ARG A 235 3.25 -12.30 -13.43
C ARG A 235 2.22 -11.85 -12.38
N ALA A 236 2.06 -10.54 -12.18
CA ALA A 236 1.13 -10.00 -11.19
C ALA A 236 -0.34 -10.39 -11.50
N LEU A 237 -0.75 -10.30 -12.77
CA LEU A 237 -2.08 -10.76 -13.21
C LEU A 237 -2.31 -12.25 -12.95
N ALA A 238 -1.27 -13.07 -13.09
CA ALA A 238 -1.35 -14.51 -12.80
C ALA A 238 -1.42 -14.79 -11.29
N GLU A 239 -0.62 -14.09 -10.49
CA GLU A 239 -0.60 -14.22 -9.02
C GLU A 239 -1.96 -13.85 -8.41
N GLU A 240 -2.68 -12.89 -9.01
CA GLU A 240 -4.04 -12.50 -8.60
C GLU A 240 -5.15 -13.32 -9.28
N ASP A 241 -4.79 -14.36 -10.06
CA ASP A 241 -5.70 -15.23 -10.80
C ASP A 241 -6.69 -14.42 -11.69
N LEU A 242 -6.21 -13.30 -12.25
CA LEU A 242 -6.95 -12.44 -13.18
C LEU A 242 -6.85 -12.95 -14.63
N ILE A 243 -5.83 -13.74 -14.91
CA ILE A 243 -5.60 -14.37 -16.22
C ILE A 243 -5.48 -15.89 -16.07
N ASP A 244 -5.77 -16.61 -17.15
CA ASP A 244 -5.48 -18.03 -17.19
C ASP A 244 -3.99 -18.31 -17.35
N THR A 245 -3.53 -19.36 -16.67
CA THR A 245 -2.18 -19.89 -16.77
C THR A 245 -2.24 -21.40 -17.04
N PHE A 246 -1.40 -21.90 -17.95
CA PHE A 246 -1.21 -23.34 -18.14
C PHE A 246 0.28 -23.66 -17.99
N GLY A 247 0.64 -24.31 -16.89
CA GLY A 247 2.04 -24.50 -16.49
C GLY A 247 2.74 -23.15 -16.28
N ASN A 248 3.89 -22.95 -16.92
CA ASN A 248 4.65 -21.69 -16.86
C ASN A 248 4.27 -20.69 -17.97
N GLN A 249 3.18 -20.91 -18.71
CA GLN A 249 2.75 -20.02 -19.78
C GLN A 249 1.53 -19.19 -19.38
N ASN A 250 1.66 -17.87 -19.54
CA ASN A 250 0.61 -16.89 -19.24
C ASN A 250 -0.08 -16.36 -20.51
N THR A 251 0.26 -16.93 -21.68
CA THR A 251 -0.36 -16.60 -22.96
C THR A 251 -0.64 -17.89 -23.71
N PHE A 252 -1.64 -17.91 -24.58
CA PHE A 252 -2.03 -19.09 -25.35
C PHE A 252 -2.11 -18.77 -26.84
N PRO A 253 -1.68 -19.69 -27.71
CA PRO A 253 -1.86 -19.51 -29.14
C PRO A 253 -3.35 -19.61 -29.48
N ILE A 254 -3.84 -18.63 -30.24
CA ILE A 254 -5.14 -18.69 -30.91
C ILE A 254 -4.91 -18.64 -32.41
N ARG A 255 -5.71 -19.42 -33.14
CA ARG A 255 -5.66 -19.50 -34.60
C ARG A 255 -6.69 -18.55 -35.18
N ILE A 256 -6.24 -17.64 -36.04
CA ILE A 256 -7.08 -16.67 -36.72
C ILE A 256 -6.75 -16.76 -38.21
N GLY A 257 -7.64 -17.39 -38.97
CA GLY A 257 -7.35 -17.83 -40.34
C GLY A 257 -6.09 -18.72 -40.36
N ASP A 258 -5.11 -18.34 -41.19
CA ASP A 258 -3.87 -19.09 -41.37
C ASP A 258 -2.74 -18.71 -40.40
N LYS A 259 -2.92 -17.69 -39.54
CA LYS A 259 -1.90 -17.22 -38.61
C LYS A 259 -2.21 -17.60 -37.17
N SER A 260 -1.18 -18.02 -36.44
CA SER A 260 -1.25 -18.24 -35.00
C SER A 260 -0.73 -17.00 -34.27
N LYS A 261 -1.49 -16.48 -33.31
CA LYS A 261 -1.08 -15.37 -32.43
C LYS A 261 -1.19 -15.79 -30.98
N ARG A 262 -0.24 -15.37 -30.15
CA ARG A 262 -0.32 -15.60 -28.69
C ARG A 262 -1.09 -14.46 -28.04
N VAL A 263 -2.05 -14.80 -27.19
CA VAL A 263 -2.88 -13.84 -26.46
C VAL A 263 -2.94 -14.19 -24.99
N MET A 264 -3.11 -13.16 -24.16
CA MET A 264 -3.44 -13.29 -22.75
C MET A 264 -4.95 -13.43 -22.61
N TRP A 265 -5.39 -14.37 -21.77
CA TRP A 265 -6.82 -14.60 -21.51
C TRP A 265 -7.16 -13.94 -20.17
N LEU A 266 -7.72 -12.74 -20.23
CA LEU A 266 -8.13 -11.95 -19.06
C LEU A 266 -9.58 -12.27 -18.72
N ARG A 267 -9.84 -12.69 -17.48
CA ARG A 267 -11.17 -13.08 -17.01
C ARG A 267 -12.07 -11.86 -16.81
N LYS A 268 -13.19 -11.80 -17.52
CA LYS A 268 -14.17 -10.70 -17.40
C LYS A 268 -14.77 -10.65 -16.00
N SER A 269 -15.29 -11.77 -15.51
CA SER A 269 -15.95 -11.91 -14.20
C SER A 269 -15.15 -11.40 -12.98
N LYS A 270 -13.81 -11.37 -13.08
CA LYS A 270 -12.94 -10.81 -12.04
C LYS A 270 -12.53 -9.36 -12.34
N SER A 271 -12.27 -9.05 -13.61
CA SER A 271 -11.91 -7.71 -14.03
C SER A 271 -13.06 -6.72 -13.81
N ASP A 272 -14.29 -7.15 -14.04
CA ASP A 272 -15.49 -6.34 -13.82
C ASP A 272 -15.60 -5.88 -12.35
N LYS A 273 -15.28 -6.74 -11.38
CA LYS A 273 -15.28 -6.41 -9.94
C LYS A 273 -14.22 -5.40 -9.51
N ILE A 274 -13.23 -5.13 -10.38
CA ILE A 274 -12.20 -4.12 -10.15
C ILE A 274 -12.68 -2.75 -10.66
N CYS A 275 -13.55 -2.76 -11.68
CA CYS A 275 -14.11 -1.57 -12.31
C CYS A 275 -15.44 -1.13 -11.69
N TYR A 276 -16.24 -2.07 -11.16
CA TYR A 276 -17.61 -1.91 -10.65
C TYR A 276 -17.77 -2.56 -9.28
#